data_AF-A0A6P1R8L3-F1
#
_entry.id   AF-A0A6P1R8L3-F1
#
_cell.length_a   1.000
_cell.length_b   1.000
_cell.length_c   1.000
_cell.angle_alpha   90.00
_cell.angle_beta   90.00
_cell.angle_gamma   90.00
#
_symmetry.space_group_name_H-M   'P 1'
#
loop_
_entity.id
_entity.type
_entity.pdbx_description
1 polymer ?
#
loop_
_entity_poly.entity_id
_entity_poly.type
_entity_poly.pdbx_seq_one_letter_code
_entity_poly.pdbx_strand_id
1 'polypeptide(L)'
;MPKPLVKSGAEIDGYTIGECVHAGGMATLWTVTHPGIDVPLLMKIPRVSEGEDPAAIVSFEMEMMILPRLAGPHVPSCFGTGDFAHQAYVVIERIPGTTLYKRLADLPLPYEEARLLVAKIATALADLHRQNVIHHDIKPSSIMFRESGEAVLIDYGLSHHNHLPDLLQEEFRLPYGTAPYMAPERLLGVRDDPRSDLFSLGVLLYFFTTGERPFGEGETLRAMRRRLWRDPHPPRALRADYPPWLQEVVLRCLEIEPVRRYPTASQLAFDLTHPDQVRLTTRSERMKRDPLGVAWRRRFNQGVMQPRAKSDVAAQIASSPILAVALDTAEGAPELNEALRVTTERILATLPSARLACLNVLKLNRIAIDRTLDEQGSNKHIDRLVALRHWATPLKLDESRLSAHVLEAVDPAAAILEFAEVNHVDHVIIGARQGSFRRTLLGSVSAKVAAEAACTVTVVRPPRMAGDEADAGEAAG
;
A
#
# COMPACT_ATOMS: atom_id res chain seq x y z
N MET A 1 15.63 -19.04 12.52
CA MET A 1 15.09 -20.43 12.45
C MET A 1 14.91 -20.78 10.98
N PRO A 2 15.11 -22.05 10.54
CA PRO A 2 14.99 -22.38 9.13
C PRO A 2 13.57 -22.08 8.63
N LYS A 3 13.45 -21.50 7.42
CA LYS A 3 12.17 -21.29 6.72
C LYS A 3 11.31 -22.55 6.84
N PRO A 4 10.08 -22.47 7.36
CA PRO A 4 9.10 -23.51 7.11
C PRO A 4 8.91 -23.57 5.59
N LEU A 5 9.50 -24.57 4.94
CA LEU A 5 9.04 -24.99 3.62
C LEU A 5 7.62 -25.50 3.85
N VAL A 6 6.64 -24.65 3.57
CA VAL A 6 5.22 -25.02 3.55
C VAL A 6 5.10 -26.22 2.62
N LYS A 7 4.64 -27.33 3.17
CA LYS A 7 4.45 -28.60 2.47
C LYS A 7 3.01 -29.04 2.67
N SER A 8 2.45 -29.68 1.66
CA SER A 8 1.17 -30.37 1.78
C SER A 8 1.23 -31.35 2.96
N GLY A 9 0.17 -31.38 3.76
CA GLY A 9 0.04 -32.18 4.98
C GLY A 9 0.60 -31.53 6.25
N ALA A 10 1.30 -30.39 6.15
CA ALA A 10 1.73 -29.64 7.33
C ALA A 10 0.54 -28.99 8.05
N GLU A 11 0.70 -28.72 9.34
CA GLU A 11 -0.27 -27.97 10.14
C GLU A 11 0.34 -26.62 10.54
N ILE A 12 -0.42 -25.54 10.36
CA ILE A 12 -0.05 -24.18 10.75
C ILE A 12 -1.24 -23.58 11.48
N ASP A 13 -1.10 -23.29 12.77
CA ASP A 13 -2.15 -22.70 13.63
C ASP A 13 -3.53 -23.38 13.50
N GLY A 14 -3.55 -24.71 13.45
CA GLY A 14 -4.77 -25.53 13.31
C GLY A 14 -5.25 -25.72 11.86
N TYR A 15 -4.63 -25.06 10.88
CA TYR A 15 -4.91 -25.24 9.46
C TYR A 15 -4.06 -26.35 8.87
N THR A 16 -4.69 -27.36 8.27
CA THR A 16 -3.99 -28.40 7.51
C THR A 16 -3.76 -27.92 6.07
N ILE A 17 -2.50 -27.84 5.66
CA ILE A 17 -2.06 -27.41 4.34
C ILE A 17 -2.34 -28.51 3.31
N GLY A 18 -2.96 -28.14 2.19
CA GLY A 18 -3.19 -29.00 1.04
C GLY A 18 -2.28 -28.67 -0.15
N GLU A 19 -2.86 -28.64 -1.34
CA GLU A 19 -2.13 -28.37 -2.59
C GLU A 19 -1.79 -26.88 -2.77
N CYS A 20 -0.66 -26.61 -3.43
CA CYS A 20 -0.31 -25.27 -3.88
C CYS A 20 -1.12 -24.95 -5.15
N VAL A 21 -2.09 -24.05 -5.03
CA VAL A 21 -2.99 -23.64 -6.12
C VAL A 21 -2.31 -22.62 -7.04
N HIS A 22 -1.43 -21.79 -6.48
CA HIS A 22 -0.73 -20.77 -7.24
C HIS A 22 0.61 -20.40 -6.59
N ALA A 23 1.65 -20.27 -7.40
CA ALA A 23 2.93 -19.70 -7.01
C ALA A 23 3.20 -18.45 -7.85
N GLY A 24 2.92 -17.28 -7.27
CA GLY A 24 3.13 -15.98 -7.91
C GLY A 24 4.45 -15.34 -7.51
N GLY A 25 4.71 -14.13 -8.01
CA GLY A 25 5.93 -13.38 -7.68
C GLY A 25 5.98 -12.90 -6.22
N MET A 26 4.83 -12.54 -5.63
CA MET A 26 4.75 -11.95 -4.29
C MET A 26 4.30 -12.94 -3.20
N ALA A 27 3.53 -13.97 -3.57
CA ALA A 27 2.95 -14.91 -2.62
C ALA A 27 2.69 -16.28 -3.24
N THR A 28 2.57 -17.29 -2.38
CA THR A 28 2.03 -18.61 -2.73
C THR A 28 0.64 -18.77 -2.11
N LEU A 29 -0.28 -19.43 -2.83
CA LEU A 29 -1.63 -19.73 -2.39
C LEU A 29 -1.78 -21.25 -2.26
N TRP A 30 -2.21 -21.68 -1.08
CA TRP A 30 -2.39 -23.09 -0.74
C TRP A 30 -3.84 -23.35 -0.36
N THR A 31 -4.43 -24.47 -0.78
CA THR A 31 -5.69 -24.91 -0.17
C THR A 31 -5.43 -25.26 1.29
N VAL A 32 -6.35 -24.93 2.19
CA VAL A 32 -6.26 -25.36 3.59
C VAL A 32 -7.60 -25.87 4.10
N THR A 33 -7.57 -26.67 5.17
CA THR A 33 -8.77 -27.13 5.89
C THR A 33 -8.59 -26.87 7.38
N HIS A 34 -9.71 -26.65 8.08
CA HIS A 34 -9.73 -26.45 9.52
C HIS A 34 -10.98 -27.15 10.11
N PRO A 35 -10.88 -27.94 11.20
CA PRO A 35 -12.01 -28.75 11.70
C PRO A 35 -13.28 -27.97 12.07
N GLY A 36 -13.16 -26.67 12.34
CA GLY A 36 -14.28 -25.79 12.67
C GLY A 36 -14.79 -24.92 11.53
N ILE A 37 -14.30 -25.08 10.29
CA ILE A 37 -14.66 -24.23 9.15
C ILE A 37 -15.02 -25.10 7.94
N ASP A 38 -16.30 -25.12 7.60
CA ASP A 38 -16.85 -25.94 6.49
C ASP A 38 -16.85 -25.22 5.13
N VAL A 39 -16.26 -24.02 5.06
CA VAL A 39 -16.12 -23.26 3.81
C VAL A 39 -14.76 -23.60 3.17
N PRO A 40 -14.67 -23.75 1.83
CA PRO A 40 -13.38 -23.92 1.17
C PRO A 40 -12.42 -22.76 1.45
N LEU A 41 -11.17 -23.04 1.84
CA LEU A 41 -10.19 -22.03 2.25
C LEU A 41 -8.94 -21.99 1.36
N LEU A 42 -8.34 -20.81 1.27
CA LEU A 42 -7.00 -20.57 0.76
C LEU A 42 -6.14 -19.90 1.83
N MET A 43 -4.90 -20.34 1.98
CA MET A 43 -3.87 -19.65 2.75
C MET A 43 -2.88 -19.00 1.81
N LYS A 44 -2.82 -17.67 1.86
CA LYS A 44 -1.83 -16.85 1.15
C LYS A 44 -0.61 -16.66 2.05
N ILE A 45 0.57 -16.95 1.52
CA ILE A 45 1.83 -16.88 2.25
C ILE A 45 2.80 -16.04 1.41
N PRO A 46 3.41 -14.97 1.98
CA PRO A 46 4.30 -14.11 1.21
C PRO A 46 5.54 -14.89 0.78
N ARG A 47 6.02 -14.61 -0.43
CA ARG A 47 7.34 -15.08 -0.86
C ARG A 47 8.36 -14.11 -0.30
N VAL A 48 9.41 -14.70 0.27
CA VAL A 48 10.47 -13.97 0.95
C VAL A 48 11.78 -14.59 0.46
N SER A 49 12.25 -14.19 -0.72
CA SER A 49 13.48 -14.70 -1.33
C SER A 49 14.56 -13.62 -1.44
N GLU A 50 15.80 -14.04 -1.70
CA GLU A 50 16.91 -13.09 -1.90
C GLU A 50 16.66 -12.21 -3.13
N GLY A 51 16.82 -10.89 -2.99
CA GLY A 51 16.63 -9.92 -4.07
C GLY A 51 15.17 -9.63 -4.47
N GLU A 52 14.17 -10.12 -3.73
CA GLU A 52 12.76 -9.72 -3.96
C GLU A 52 12.49 -8.29 -3.44
N ASP A 53 11.58 -7.58 -4.11
CA ASP A 53 11.19 -6.20 -3.80
C ASP A 53 10.52 -6.13 -2.41
N PRO A 54 10.99 -5.27 -1.47
CA PRO A 54 10.36 -5.05 -0.17
C PRO A 54 8.86 -4.75 -0.25
N ALA A 55 8.38 -4.21 -1.37
CA ALA A 55 6.96 -3.96 -1.60
C ALA A 55 6.08 -5.21 -1.51
N ALA A 56 6.62 -6.41 -1.76
CA ALA A 56 5.85 -7.64 -1.56
C ALA A 56 5.49 -7.86 -0.08
N ILE A 57 6.43 -7.60 0.83
CA ILE A 57 6.23 -7.74 2.28
C ILE A 57 5.24 -6.69 2.77
N VAL A 58 5.48 -5.43 2.41
CA VAL A 58 4.62 -4.31 2.82
C VAL A 58 3.20 -4.46 2.26
N SER A 59 3.06 -4.89 1.00
CA SER A 59 1.74 -5.16 0.41
C SER A 59 1.03 -6.31 1.15
N PHE A 60 1.76 -7.35 1.52
CA PHE A 60 1.19 -8.46 2.29
C PHE A 60 0.73 -8.00 3.68
N GLU A 61 1.51 -7.16 4.35
CA GLU A 61 1.16 -6.56 5.64
C GLU A 61 -0.09 -5.68 5.53
N MET A 62 -0.21 -4.85 4.48
CA MET A 62 -1.43 -4.10 4.20
C MET A 62 -2.65 -5.01 4.03
N GLU A 63 -2.50 -6.13 3.32
CA GLU A 63 -3.57 -7.10 3.13
C GLU A 63 -4.00 -7.76 4.44
N MET A 64 -3.04 -8.17 5.28
CA MET A 64 -3.30 -8.71 6.64
C MET A 64 -4.05 -7.72 7.53
N MET A 65 -3.75 -6.42 7.42
CA MET A 65 -4.42 -5.40 8.22
C MET A 65 -5.84 -5.09 7.70
N ILE A 66 -6.03 -5.08 6.38
CA ILE A 66 -7.30 -4.66 5.78
C ILE A 66 -8.33 -5.79 5.79
N LEU A 67 -7.99 -7.00 5.33
CA LEU A 67 -8.96 -8.08 5.10
C LEU A 67 -9.82 -8.45 6.33
N PRO A 68 -9.28 -8.57 7.55
CA PRO A 68 -10.08 -8.90 8.73
C PRO A 68 -11.17 -7.88 9.07
N ARG A 69 -11.09 -6.66 8.53
CA ARG A 69 -12.02 -5.55 8.78
C ARG A 69 -13.14 -5.47 7.75
N LEU A 70 -13.05 -6.24 6.66
CA LEU A 70 -14.02 -6.23 5.58
C LEU A 70 -15.01 -7.38 5.75
N ALA A 71 -16.27 -7.12 5.38
CA ALA A 71 -17.34 -8.12 5.44
C ALA A 71 -18.30 -7.97 4.26
N GLY A 72 -19.12 -9.00 4.04
CA GLY A 72 -20.17 -9.01 3.03
C GLY A 72 -19.81 -9.78 1.76
N PRO A 73 -20.70 -9.77 0.75
CA PRO A 73 -20.59 -10.66 -0.41
C PRO A 73 -19.49 -10.25 -1.40
N HIS A 74 -18.95 -9.03 -1.28
CA HIS A 74 -18.04 -8.45 -2.28
C HIS A 74 -16.55 -8.62 -1.99
N VAL A 75 -16.21 -9.34 -0.91
CA VAL A 75 -14.86 -9.65 -0.45
C VAL A 75 -14.80 -11.11 0.00
N PRO A 76 -13.66 -11.81 -0.11
CA PRO A 76 -13.48 -13.11 0.55
C PRO A 76 -13.49 -12.94 2.06
N SER A 77 -14.22 -13.82 2.77
CA SER A 77 -14.18 -13.82 4.24
C SER A 77 -12.77 -14.16 4.74
N CYS A 78 -12.30 -13.46 5.77
CA CYS A 78 -11.00 -13.73 6.42
C CYS A 78 -11.20 -14.64 7.64
N PHE A 79 -10.43 -15.72 7.72
CA PHE A 79 -10.54 -16.74 8.78
C PHE A 79 -9.34 -16.76 9.74
N GLY A 80 -8.22 -16.15 9.37
CA GLY A 80 -7.06 -16.04 10.25
C GLY A 80 -5.88 -15.36 9.60
N THR A 81 -4.97 -14.85 10.42
CA THR A 81 -3.72 -14.22 9.99
C THR A 81 -2.59 -14.69 10.89
N GLY A 82 -1.44 -15.05 10.31
CA GLY A 82 -0.23 -15.41 11.04
C GLY A 82 0.75 -14.25 11.17
N ASP A 83 1.59 -14.26 12.19
CA ASP A 83 2.59 -13.21 12.45
C ASP A 83 3.90 -13.45 11.69
N PHE A 84 4.56 -12.37 11.26
CA PHE A 84 5.88 -12.39 10.62
C PHE A 84 6.98 -12.98 11.50
N ALA A 85 6.86 -12.97 12.83
CA ALA A 85 7.86 -13.57 13.73
C ALA A 85 7.94 -15.09 13.61
N HIS A 86 6.85 -15.74 13.20
CA HIS A 86 6.76 -17.20 13.10
C HIS A 86 6.51 -17.64 11.65
N GLN A 87 5.36 -17.24 11.10
CA GLN A 87 4.94 -17.54 9.75
C GLN A 87 3.82 -16.57 9.36
N ALA A 88 4.15 -15.58 8.53
CA ALA A 88 3.14 -14.69 7.98
C ALA A 88 2.23 -15.47 7.03
N TYR A 89 0.92 -15.34 7.20
CA TYR A 89 -0.09 -15.86 6.28
C TYR A 89 -1.41 -15.10 6.45
N VAL A 90 -2.30 -15.22 5.46
CA VAL A 90 -3.72 -14.85 5.57
C VAL A 90 -4.55 -16.03 5.06
N VAL A 91 -5.50 -16.50 5.87
CA VAL A 91 -6.48 -17.50 5.46
C VAL A 91 -7.76 -16.80 5.04
N ILE A 92 -8.16 -17.03 3.79
CA ILE A 92 -9.37 -16.45 3.18
C ILE A 92 -10.27 -17.52 2.62
N GLU A 93 -11.54 -17.16 2.42
CA GLU A 93 -12.48 -17.91 1.61
C GLU A 93 -11.93 -18.16 0.20
N ARG A 94 -11.99 -19.42 -0.26
CA ARG A 94 -11.74 -19.79 -1.65
C ARG A 94 -12.99 -19.52 -2.48
N ILE A 95 -12.98 -18.41 -3.21
CA ILE A 95 -14.06 -18.09 -4.16
C ILE A 95 -14.01 -19.09 -5.32
N PRO A 96 -15.11 -19.82 -5.61
CA PRO A 96 -15.15 -20.75 -6.74
C PRO A 96 -15.07 -20.00 -8.09
N GLY A 97 -14.60 -20.68 -9.13
CA GLY A 97 -14.53 -20.14 -10.48
C GLY A 97 -13.19 -19.50 -10.83
N THR A 98 -13.21 -18.56 -11.77
CA THR A 98 -12.00 -17.96 -12.36
C THR A 98 -12.11 -16.45 -12.40
N THR A 99 -10.97 -15.76 -12.35
CA THR A 99 -10.93 -14.31 -12.47
C THR A 99 -11.36 -13.84 -13.85
N LEU A 100 -11.76 -12.58 -13.97
CA LEU A 100 -12.06 -11.94 -15.26
C LEU A 100 -10.86 -11.91 -16.22
N TYR A 101 -9.65 -12.23 -15.76
CA TYR A 101 -8.49 -12.40 -16.61
C TYR A 101 -8.73 -13.40 -17.75
N LYS A 102 -9.50 -14.48 -17.51
CA LYS A 102 -9.81 -15.45 -18.56
C LYS A 102 -10.67 -14.85 -19.69
N ARG A 103 -11.45 -13.81 -19.40
CA ARG A 103 -12.28 -13.09 -20.39
C ARG A 103 -11.48 -12.22 -21.34
N LEU A 104 -10.16 -12.04 -21.10
CA LEU A 104 -9.32 -11.24 -21.99
C LEU A 104 -9.22 -11.82 -23.40
N ALA A 105 -9.34 -13.14 -23.55
CA ALA A 105 -9.36 -13.80 -24.85
C ALA A 105 -10.64 -13.52 -25.66
N ASP A 106 -11.71 -13.08 -25.00
CA ASP A 106 -13.02 -12.86 -25.62
C ASP A 106 -13.23 -11.40 -26.04
N LEU A 107 -12.24 -10.52 -25.84
CA LEU A 107 -12.39 -9.10 -26.11
C LEU A 107 -12.40 -8.79 -27.62
N PRO A 108 -13.18 -7.79 -28.07
CA PRO A 108 -14.10 -6.97 -27.28
C PRO A 108 -15.43 -7.68 -26.97
N LEU A 109 -15.97 -7.44 -25.78
CA LEU A 109 -17.27 -7.94 -25.35
C LEU A 109 -18.43 -7.13 -25.95
N PRO A 110 -19.63 -7.74 -26.12
CA PRO A 110 -20.86 -7.02 -26.42
C PRO A 110 -21.11 -5.91 -25.38
N TYR A 111 -21.58 -4.74 -25.83
CA TYR A 111 -21.76 -3.57 -24.96
C TYR A 111 -22.71 -3.81 -23.79
N GLU A 112 -23.78 -4.57 -24.03
CA GLU A 112 -24.77 -4.96 -23.04
C GLU A 112 -24.16 -5.85 -21.95
N GLU A 113 -23.34 -6.82 -22.36
CA GLU A 113 -22.65 -7.70 -21.43
C GLU A 113 -21.63 -6.91 -20.59
N ALA A 114 -20.80 -6.09 -21.25
CA ALA A 114 -19.76 -5.32 -20.59
C ALA A 114 -20.32 -4.31 -19.58
N ARG A 115 -21.39 -3.59 -19.92
CA ARG A 115 -21.98 -2.61 -18.99
C ARG A 115 -22.55 -3.27 -17.74
N LEU A 116 -23.23 -4.41 -17.88
CA LEU A 116 -23.85 -5.13 -16.76
C LEU A 116 -22.77 -5.77 -15.87
N LEU A 117 -21.73 -6.31 -16.48
CA LEU A 117 -20.56 -6.82 -15.77
C LEU A 117 -19.90 -5.71 -14.94
N VAL A 118 -19.62 -4.55 -15.54
CA VAL A 118 -18.99 -3.42 -14.83
C VAL A 118 -19.93 -2.80 -13.78
N ALA A 119 -21.25 -2.80 -14.01
CA ALA A 119 -22.21 -2.34 -13.01
C ALA A 119 -22.18 -3.18 -11.72
N LYS A 120 -22.00 -4.50 -11.84
CA LYS A 120 -21.83 -5.39 -10.68
C LYS A 120 -20.54 -5.07 -9.90
N ILE A 121 -19.45 -4.77 -10.61
CA ILE A 121 -18.19 -4.38 -9.97
C ILE A 121 -18.31 -3.00 -9.30
N ALA A 122 -18.99 -2.05 -9.94
CA ALA A 122 -19.27 -0.74 -9.34
C ALA A 122 -20.16 -0.86 -8.09
N THR A 123 -21.08 -1.82 -8.06
CA THR A 123 -21.88 -2.15 -6.87
C THR A 123 -20.99 -2.71 -5.74
N ALA A 124 -20.08 -3.62 -6.06
CA ALA A 124 -19.10 -4.15 -5.11
C ALA A 124 -18.22 -3.06 -4.51
N LEU A 125 -17.68 -2.18 -5.35
CA LEU A 125 -16.90 -1.02 -4.92
C LEU A 125 -17.71 -0.07 -4.05
N ALA A 126 -18.99 0.17 -4.36
CA ALA A 126 -19.83 1.02 -3.53
C ALA A 126 -19.98 0.47 -2.11
N ASP A 127 -20.11 -0.86 -1.99
CA ASP A 127 -20.21 -1.51 -0.69
C ASP A 127 -18.89 -1.44 0.09
N LEU A 128 -17.77 -1.73 -0.57
CA LEU A 128 -16.44 -1.68 0.03
C LEU A 128 -16.02 -0.24 0.41
N HIS A 129 -16.33 0.76 -0.42
CA HIS A 129 -16.06 2.17 -0.11
C HIS A 129 -16.79 2.63 1.17
N ARG A 130 -17.96 2.07 1.49
CA ARG A 130 -18.66 2.34 2.78
C ARG A 130 -17.94 1.74 3.99
N GLN A 131 -17.08 0.75 3.76
CA GLN A 131 -16.22 0.13 4.77
C GLN A 131 -14.85 0.84 4.84
N ASN A 132 -14.74 2.08 4.33
CA ASN A 132 -13.53 2.92 4.37
C ASN A 132 -12.30 2.36 3.63
N VAL A 133 -12.49 1.39 2.74
CA VAL A 133 -11.41 0.84 1.91
C VAL A 133 -11.50 1.35 0.47
N ILE A 134 -10.35 1.68 -0.11
CA ILE A 134 -10.16 1.96 -1.54
C ILE A 134 -9.27 0.85 -2.08
N HIS A 135 -9.69 0.16 -3.13
CA HIS A 135 -9.05 -1.09 -3.53
C HIS A 135 -7.69 -0.86 -4.21
N HIS A 136 -7.59 0.16 -5.08
CA HIS A 136 -6.38 0.58 -5.81
C HIS A 136 -5.77 -0.40 -6.81
N ASP A 137 -6.33 -1.60 -6.98
CA ASP A 137 -5.81 -2.61 -7.91
C ASP A 137 -6.93 -3.30 -8.70
N ILE A 138 -7.91 -2.50 -9.13
CA ILE A 138 -9.02 -2.96 -9.97
C ILE A 138 -8.50 -3.33 -11.36
N LYS A 139 -8.47 -4.63 -11.65
CA LYS A 139 -8.01 -5.22 -12.91
C LYS A 139 -8.67 -6.59 -13.13
N PRO A 140 -8.64 -7.14 -14.36
CA PRO A 140 -9.28 -8.42 -14.65
C PRO A 140 -8.84 -9.58 -13.74
N SER A 141 -7.58 -9.60 -13.28
CA SER A 141 -7.10 -10.67 -12.41
C SER A 141 -7.48 -10.52 -10.93
N SER A 142 -8.00 -9.36 -10.49
CA SER A 142 -8.44 -9.11 -9.11
C SER A 142 -9.96 -9.15 -8.93
N ILE A 143 -10.70 -9.59 -9.96
CA ILE A 143 -12.16 -9.63 -9.95
C ILE A 143 -12.62 -11.06 -10.23
N MET A 144 -13.44 -11.59 -9.32
CA MET A 144 -14.14 -12.87 -9.44
C MET A 144 -15.66 -12.66 -9.29
N PHE A 145 -16.44 -13.72 -9.50
CA PHE A 145 -17.88 -13.70 -9.29
C PHE A 145 -18.31 -14.93 -8.48
N ARG A 146 -19.22 -14.72 -7.54
CA ARG A 146 -19.93 -15.83 -6.88
C ARG A 146 -20.90 -16.47 -7.87
N GLU A 147 -21.33 -17.69 -7.59
CA GLU A 147 -22.37 -18.37 -8.40
C GLU A 147 -23.70 -17.60 -8.40
N SER A 148 -24.01 -16.92 -7.30
CA SER A 148 -25.14 -15.99 -7.15
C SER A 148 -25.01 -14.70 -7.97
N GLY A 149 -23.82 -14.43 -8.52
CA GLY A 149 -23.60 -13.38 -9.51
C GLY A 149 -23.07 -12.06 -8.96
N GLU A 150 -22.81 -11.94 -7.65
CA GLU A 150 -22.10 -10.82 -7.04
C GLU A 150 -20.62 -10.82 -7.45
N ALA A 151 -20.09 -9.64 -7.75
CA ALA A 151 -18.66 -9.46 -7.96
C ALA A 151 -17.93 -9.55 -6.62
N VAL A 152 -16.80 -10.24 -6.61
CA VAL A 152 -15.88 -10.35 -5.46
C VAL A 152 -14.55 -9.75 -5.86
N LEU A 153 -14.08 -8.77 -5.09
CA LEU A 153 -12.76 -8.17 -5.28
C LEU A 153 -11.75 -8.87 -4.39
N ILE A 154 -10.60 -9.21 -4.96
CA ILE A 154 -9.50 -9.93 -4.30
C ILE A 154 -8.19 -9.15 -4.43
N ASP A 155 -7.17 -9.55 -3.67
CA ASP A 155 -5.84 -8.89 -3.61
C ASP A 155 -5.88 -7.46 -3.04
N TYR A 156 -5.92 -7.35 -1.71
CA TYR A 156 -6.00 -6.07 -1.00
C TYR A 156 -4.63 -5.49 -0.65
N GLY A 157 -3.54 -6.12 -1.13
CA GLY A 157 -2.20 -5.71 -0.75
C GLY A 157 -1.80 -4.31 -1.21
N LEU A 158 -2.50 -3.73 -2.19
CA LEU A 158 -2.28 -2.35 -2.65
C LEU A 158 -3.31 -1.35 -2.14
N SER A 159 -4.31 -1.82 -1.41
CA SER A 159 -5.45 -1.04 -0.96
C SER A 159 -5.07 0.00 0.08
N HIS A 160 -5.97 0.94 0.31
CA HIS A 160 -5.89 1.98 1.32
C HIS A 160 -7.10 1.86 2.23
N HIS A 161 -6.94 2.06 3.53
CA HIS A 161 -8.05 2.10 4.47
C HIS A 161 -7.94 3.34 5.36
N ASN A 162 -8.98 4.17 5.41
CA ASN A 162 -8.93 5.51 6.02
C ASN A 162 -8.60 5.53 7.53
N HIS A 163 -8.70 4.39 8.20
CA HIS A 163 -8.42 4.24 9.63
C HIS A 163 -7.15 3.44 9.95
N LEU A 164 -6.35 3.09 8.95
CA LEU A 164 -5.11 2.34 9.11
C LEU A 164 -3.90 3.17 8.63
N PRO A 165 -2.68 2.88 9.13
CA PRO A 165 -1.46 3.26 8.42
C PRO A 165 -1.56 2.96 6.91
N ASP A 166 -1.09 3.87 6.05
CA ASP A 166 -0.83 3.54 4.65
C ASP A 166 0.65 3.23 4.48
N LEU A 167 1.03 1.99 4.82
CA LEU A 167 2.43 1.55 4.80
C LEU A 167 3.05 1.68 3.40
N LEU A 168 2.26 1.55 2.35
CA LEU A 168 2.75 1.73 0.98
C LEU A 168 3.12 3.17 0.67
N GLN A 169 2.34 4.13 1.19
CA GLN A 169 2.65 5.55 1.06
C GLN A 169 3.83 5.95 1.94
N GLU A 170 3.90 5.37 3.15
CA GLU A 170 4.94 5.68 4.14
C GLU A 170 6.31 5.13 3.71
N GLU A 171 6.36 3.94 3.11
CA GLU A 171 7.60 3.25 2.73
C GLU A 171 8.08 3.58 1.31
N PHE A 172 7.15 3.79 0.37
CA PHE A 172 7.50 3.87 -1.05
C PHE A 172 7.15 5.20 -1.71
N ARG A 173 8.07 5.69 -2.55
CA ARG A 173 7.87 6.91 -3.34
C ARG A 173 7.26 6.69 -4.70
N LEU A 174 7.55 5.54 -5.31
CA LEU A 174 7.03 5.21 -6.61
C LEU A 174 5.67 4.54 -6.43
N PRO A 175 4.68 4.90 -7.25
CA PRO A 175 3.36 4.32 -7.14
C PRO A 175 3.42 2.84 -7.53
N TYR A 176 3.07 1.98 -6.59
CA TYR A 176 2.86 0.56 -6.82
C TYR A 176 1.45 0.30 -7.36
N GLY A 177 1.35 -0.63 -8.31
CA GLY A 177 0.08 -1.08 -8.90
C GLY A 177 0.17 -1.43 -10.37
N THR A 178 -0.97 -1.83 -10.92
CA THR A 178 -1.05 -2.31 -12.29
C THR A 178 -1.10 -1.11 -13.25
N ALA A 179 0.07 -0.79 -13.81
CA ALA A 179 0.35 0.42 -14.58
C ALA A 179 -0.76 0.87 -15.57
N PRO A 180 -1.40 -0.01 -16.35
CA PRO A 180 -2.45 0.35 -17.30
C PRO A 180 -3.75 0.88 -16.66
N TYR A 181 -4.11 0.44 -15.46
CA TYR A 181 -5.38 0.77 -14.78
C TYR A 181 -5.26 1.88 -13.75
N MET A 182 -4.04 2.22 -13.35
CA MET A 182 -3.76 3.18 -12.28
C MET A 182 -4.23 4.60 -12.62
N ALA A 183 -4.87 5.26 -11.67
CA ALA A 183 -5.41 6.61 -11.80
C ALA A 183 -4.31 7.71 -11.86
N PRO A 184 -4.60 8.89 -12.43
CA PRO A 184 -3.69 10.04 -12.45
C PRO A 184 -3.21 10.48 -11.06
N GLU A 185 -4.12 10.64 -10.10
CA GLU A 185 -3.83 11.11 -8.75
C GLU A 185 -2.94 10.15 -7.95
N ARG A 186 -3.00 8.85 -8.24
CA ARG A 186 -2.10 7.83 -7.69
C ARG A 186 -0.65 8.05 -8.10
N LEU A 187 -0.41 8.55 -9.31
CA LEU A 187 0.94 8.94 -9.76
C LEU A 187 1.46 10.19 -9.04
N LEU A 188 0.58 10.94 -8.39
CA LEU A 188 0.88 12.12 -7.60
C LEU A 188 0.92 11.82 -6.09
N GLY A 189 0.85 10.54 -5.69
CA GLY A 189 0.91 10.12 -4.29
C GLY A 189 -0.42 10.21 -3.53
N VAL A 190 -1.53 10.54 -4.19
CA VAL A 190 -2.85 10.61 -3.56
C VAL A 190 -3.46 9.20 -3.52
N ARG A 191 -3.71 8.68 -2.31
CA ARG A 191 -4.23 7.33 -2.09
C ARG A 191 -5.58 7.28 -1.36
N ASP A 192 -6.11 8.42 -0.92
CA ASP A 192 -7.33 8.54 -0.11
C ASP A 192 -8.58 8.96 -0.92
N ASP A 193 -8.49 9.12 -2.25
CA ASP A 193 -9.65 9.42 -3.11
C ASP A 193 -10.27 8.14 -3.70
N PRO A 194 -11.49 7.72 -3.30
CA PRO A 194 -12.15 6.52 -3.82
C PRO A 194 -12.46 6.59 -5.32
N ARG A 195 -12.42 7.78 -5.92
CA ARG A 195 -12.62 7.97 -7.37
C ARG A 195 -11.44 7.45 -8.20
N SER A 196 -10.34 7.08 -7.56
CA SER A 196 -9.28 6.29 -8.19
C SER A 196 -9.79 4.94 -8.70
N ASP A 197 -10.60 4.22 -7.92
CA ASP A 197 -11.18 2.94 -8.36
C ASP A 197 -12.17 3.14 -9.52
N LEU A 198 -12.88 4.27 -9.56
CA LEU A 198 -13.79 4.61 -10.66
C LEU A 198 -13.04 4.88 -11.96
N PHE A 199 -11.85 5.46 -11.88
CA PHE A 199 -10.99 5.59 -13.05
C PHE A 199 -10.54 4.22 -13.55
N SER A 200 -10.11 3.33 -12.66
CA SER A 200 -9.72 1.97 -13.03
C SER A 200 -10.89 1.17 -13.64
N LEU A 201 -12.12 1.34 -13.14
CA LEU A 201 -13.33 0.82 -13.79
C LEU A 201 -13.59 1.43 -15.16
N GLY A 202 -13.35 2.73 -15.34
CA GLY A 202 -13.41 3.39 -16.64
C GLY A 202 -12.44 2.78 -17.64
N VAL A 203 -11.20 2.49 -17.20
CA VAL A 203 -10.19 1.79 -18.00
C VAL A 203 -10.66 0.38 -18.36
N LEU A 204 -11.21 -0.36 -17.38
CA LEU A 204 -11.73 -1.71 -17.59
C LEU A 204 -12.88 -1.73 -18.61
N LEU A 205 -13.87 -0.86 -18.46
CA LEU A 205 -15.01 -0.77 -19.36
C LEU A 205 -14.59 -0.34 -20.77
N TYR A 206 -13.68 0.63 -20.89
CA TYR A 206 -13.08 1.01 -22.16
C TYR A 206 -12.43 -0.21 -22.82
N PHE A 207 -11.57 -0.91 -22.10
CA PHE A 207 -10.81 -2.03 -22.64
C PHE A 207 -11.73 -3.18 -23.05
N PHE A 208 -12.73 -3.50 -22.23
CA PHE A 208 -13.66 -4.59 -22.53
C PHE A 208 -14.54 -4.32 -23.75
N THR A 209 -14.88 -3.06 -24.01
CA THR A 209 -15.78 -2.69 -25.12
C THR A 209 -15.05 -2.34 -26.42
N THR A 210 -13.76 -2.02 -26.35
CA THR A 210 -12.96 -1.63 -27.53
C THR A 210 -11.92 -2.67 -27.92
N GLY A 211 -11.46 -3.51 -26.98
CA GLY A 211 -10.32 -4.40 -27.15
C GLY A 211 -8.96 -3.68 -27.03
N GLU A 212 -8.96 -2.36 -26.82
CA GLU A 212 -7.73 -1.55 -26.69
C GLU A 212 -7.68 -0.86 -25.33
N ARG A 213 -6.50 -0.67 -24.75
CA ARG A 213 -6.36 0.13 -23.52
C ARG A 213 -6.32 1.63 -23.83
N PRO A 214 -7.00 2.48 -23.03
CA PRO A 214 -7.15 3.92 -23.33
C PRO A 214 -5.83 4.68 -23.45
N PHE A 215 -4.80 4.25 -22.72
CA PHE A 215 -3.48 4.89 -22.65
C PHE A 215 -2.33 4.00 -23.16
N GLY A 216 -2.67 2.86 -23.78
CA GLY A 216 -1.74 1.83 -24.26
C GLY A 216 -1.15 0.93 -23.17
N GLU A 217 -0.25 0.03 -23.58
CA GLU A 217 0.33 -1.04 -22.76
C GLU A 217 1.62 -0.65 -21.99
N GLY A 218 2.05 0.61 -22.07
CA GLY A 218 3.35 1.00 -21.53
C GLY A 218 3.39 0.97 -20.00
N GLU A 219 4.20 0.09 -19.43
CA GLU A 219 4.35 -0.08 -17.97
C GLU A 219 5.38 0.86 -17.34
N THR A 220 6.21 1.52 -18.15
CA THR A 220 7.20 2.48 -17.63
C THR A 220 6.53 3.69 -16.97
N LEU A 221 7.14 4.24 -15.93
CA LEU A 221 6.70 5.50 -15.28
C LEU A 221 6.46 6.63 -16.30
N ARG A 222 7.31 6.74 -17.32
CA ARG A 222 7.16 7.72 -18.40
C ARG A 222 5.89 7.50 -19.23
N ALA A 223 5.55 6.25 -19.54
CA ALA A 223 4.34 5.91 -20.29
C ALA A 223 3.09 6.15 -19.43
N MET A 224 3.14 5.76 -18.16
CA MET A 224 2.09 5.98 -17.17
C MET A 224 1.77 7.47 -17.02
N ARG A 225 2.78 8.33 -16.84
CA ARG A 225 2.58 9.78 -16.68
C ARG A 225 1.82 10.45 -17.83
N ARG A 226 1.70 9.82 -19.02
CA ARG A 226 0.87 10.36 -20.11
C ARG A 226 -0.58 10.62 -19.70
N ARG A 227 -1.15 9.81 -18.81
CA ARG A 227 -2.54 9.99 -18.32
C ARG A 227 -2.73 11.26 -17.50
N LEU A 228 -1.66 11.89 -17.03
CA LEU A 228 -1.72 13.17 -16.32
C LEU A 228 -2.04 14.36 -17.23
N TRP A 229 -1.93 14.21 -18.56
CA TRP A 229 -2.09 15.34 -19.48
C TRP A 229 -2.72 14.99 -20.84
N ARG A 230 -2.82 13.71 -21.21
CA ARG A 230 -3.33 13.26 -22.50
C ARG A 230 -4.62 12.48 -22.33
N ASP A 231 -5.65 12.90 -23.05
CA ASP A 231 -6.93 12.21 -23.07
C ASP A 231 -6.85 10.85 -23.79
N PRO A 232 -7.70 9.88 -23.40
CA PRO A 232 -7.87 8.64 -24.14
C PRO A 232 -8.42 8.92 -25.54
N HIS A 233 -8.24 8.00 -26.48
CA HIS A 233 -8.96 8.07 -27.75
C HIS A 233 -10.47 7.90 -27.46
N PRO A 234 -11.37 8.70 -28.06
CA PRO A 234 -12.79 8.47 -27.87
C PRO A 234 -13.20 7.09 -28.43
N PRO A 235 -13.92 6.24 -27.68
CA PRO A 235 -14.34 4.92 -28.16
C PRO A 235 -15.08 4.94 -29.51
N ARG A 236 -15.92 5.95 -29.75
CA ARG A 236 -16.66 6.13 -31.03
C ARG A 236 -15.76 6.42 -32.22
N ALA A 237 -14.54 6.93 -31.98
CA ALA A 237 -13.55 7.12 -33.03
C ALA A 237 -12.84 5.80 -33.41
N LEU A 238 -12.83 4.82 -32.51
CA LEU A 238 -12.31 3.47 -32.78
C LEU A 238 -13.41 2.56 -33.35
N ARG A 239 -14.65 2.73 -32.89
CA ARG A 239 -15.80 1.90 -33.22
C ARG A 239 -17.02 2.75 -33.54
N ALA A 240 -17.45 2.76 -34.80
CA ALA A 240 -18.55 3.61 -35.25
C ALA A 240 -19.91 3.23 -34.64
N ASP A 241 -20.09 1.96 -34.25
CA ASP A 241 -21.28 1.39 -33.61
C ASP A 241 -21.36 1.67 -32.09
N TYR A 242 -20.34 2.32 -31.51
CA TYR A 242 -20.25 2.53 -30.07
C TYR A 242 -21.34 3.50 -29.55
N PRO A 243 -22.17 3.11 -28.57
CA PRO A 243 -23.29 3.93 -28.11
C PRO A 243 -22.83 5.28 -27.50
N PRO A 244 -23.48 6.41 -27.84
CA PRO A 244 -23.13 7.72 -27.28
C PRO A 244 -23.18 7.76 -25.74
N TRP A 245 -24.18 7.14 -25.13
CA TRP A 245 -24.33 7.07 -23.67
C TRP A 245 -23.18 6.29 -23.01
N LEU A 246 -22.69 5.23 -23.65
CA LEU A 246 -21.59 4.43 -23.10
C LEU A 246 -20.28 5.22 -23.17
N GLN A 247 -20.07 5.97 -24.26
CA GLN A 247 -18.91 6.87 -24.37
C GLN A 247 -18.97 7.97 -23.31
N GLU A 248 -20.15 8.53 -23.04
CA GLU A 248 -20.36 9.52 -21.98
C GLU A 248 -19.88 8.98 -20.62
N VAL A 249 -20.31 7.77 -20.25
CA VAL A 249 -19.94 7.10 -18.99
C VAL A 249 -18.43 6.83 -18.94
N VAL A 250 -17.87 6.18 -19.98
CA VAL A 250 -16.44 5.82 -20.03
C VAL A 250 -15.56 7.07 -19.93
N LEU A 251 -15.83 8.09 -20.74
CA LEU A 251 -15.02 9.31 -20.72
C LEU A 251 -15.19 10.10 -19.41
N ARG A 252 -16.35 10.03 -18.76
CA ARG A 252 -16.53 10.61 -17.42
C ARG A 252 -15.67 9.93 -16.37
N CYS A 253 -15.58 8.60 -16.39
CA CYS A 253 -14.68 7.87 -15.49
C CYS A 253 -13.20 8.18 -15.76
N LEU A 254 -12.83 8.44 -17.02
CA LEU A 254 -11.46 8.71 -17.44
C LEU A 254 -11.05 10.19 -17.38
N GLU A 255 -11.87 11.06 -16.76
CA GLU A 255 -11.48 12.46 -16.50
C GLU A 255 -10.20 12.51 -15.65
N ILE A 256 -9.29 13.43 -15.99
CA ILE A 256 -7.99 13.54 -15.30
C ILE A 256 -8.21 14.01 -13.86
N GLU A 257 -9.07 15.02 -13.66
CA GLU A 257 -9.43 15.54 -12.35
C GLU A 257 -10.51 14.64 -11.69
N PRO A 258 -10.24 14.04 -10.51
CA PRO A 258 -11.19 13.14 -9.84
C PRO A 258 -12.56 13.76 -9.61
N VAL A 259 -12.61 15.07 -9.29
CA VAL A 259 -13.86 15.81 -9.04
C VAL A 259 -14.80 15.91 -10.25
N ARG A 260 -14.30 15.67 -11.47
CA ARG A 260 -15.11 15.66 -12.70
C ARG A 260 -15.67 14.27 -13.03
N ARG A 261 -15.22 13.23 -12.33
CA ARG A 261 -15.72 11.86 -12.47
C ARG A 261 -17.08 11.69 -11.77
N TYR A 262 -17.53 10.46 -11.67
CA TYR A 262 -18.66 10.12 -10.80
C TYR A 262 -18.30 10.39 -9.33
N PRO A 263 -19.22 10.97 -8.53
CA PRO A 263 -18.96 11.19 -7.11
C PRO A 263 -18.80 9.90 -6.30
N THR A 264 -19.54 8.84 -6.67
CA THR A 264 -19.59 7.55 -5.97
C THR A 264 -19.71 6.39 -6.96
N ALA A 265 -19.29 5.20 -6.54
CA ALA A 265 -19.47 3.97 -7.32
C ALA A 265 -20.95 3.59 -7.50
N SER A 266 -21.82 3.90 -6.53
CA SER A 266 -23.28 3.68 -6.65
C SER A 266 -23.88 4.47 -7.81
N GLN A 267 -23.46 5.72 -8.01
CA GLN A 267 -23.95 6.52 -9.14
C GLN A 267 -23.47 5.94 -10.48
N LEU A 268 -22.22 5.46 -10.55
CA LEU A 268 -21.72 4.78 -11.74
C LEU A 268 -22.52 3.50 -12.04
N ALA A 269 -22.79 2.69 -11.01
CA ALA A 269 -23.60 1.48 -11.14
C ALA A 269 -25.02 1.79 -11.65
N PHE A 270 -25.63 2.87 -11.14
CA PHE A 270 -26.94 3.34 -11.58
C PHE A 270 -26.95 3.72 -13.07
N ASP A 271 -26.03 4.57 -13.51
CA ASP A 271 -25.94 5.02 -14.91
C ASP A 271 -25.64 3.83 -15.87
N LEU A 272 -24.84 2.85 -15.43
CA LEU A 272 -24.57 1.64 -16.20
C LEU A 272 -25.77 0.69 -16.32
N THR A 273 -26.68 0.70 -15.35
CA THR A 273 -27.90 -0.12 -15.35
C THR A 273 -29.08 0.55 -16.05
N HIS A 274 -29.10 1.89 -16.10
CA HIS A 274 -30.17 2.71 -16.69
C HIS A 274 -29.62 3.60 -17.83
N PRO A 275 -29.20 3.01 -18.96
CA PRO A 275 -28.53 3.75 -20.04
C PRO A 275 -29.41 4.85 -20.67
N ASP A 276 -30.73 4.70 -20.61
CA ASP A 276 -31.73 5.68 -21.06
C ASP A 276 -31.74 6.98 -20.23
N GLN A 277 -31.25 6.92 -18.99
CA GLN A 277 -31.20 8.08 -18.07
C GLN A 277 -29.86 8.83 -18.10
N VAL A 278 -28.88 8.30 -18.84
CA VAL A 278 -27.56 8.92 -18.95
C VAL A 278 -27.67 10.23 -19.73
N ARG A 279 -27.42 11.35 -19.04
CA ARG A 279 -27.39 12.68 -19.66
C ARG A 279 -26.20 12.79 -20.62
N LEU A 280 -26.49 12.87 -21.92
CA LEU A 280 -25.47 13.09 -22.94
C LEU A 280 -24.94 14.53 -22.87
N THR A 281 -23.61 14.66 -22.92
CA THR A 281 -22.91 15.93 -23.03
C THR A 281 -22.03 15.96 -24.27
N THR A 282 -21.19 16.97 -24.42
CA THR A 282 -20.16 17.03 -25.48
C THR A 282 -19.19 15.85 -25.43
N ARG A 283 -19.06 15.13 -24.29
CA ARG A 283 -18.28 13.89 -24.20
C ARG A 283 -18.84 12.79 -25.10
N SER A 284 -20.17 12.63 -25.14
CA SER A 284 -20.85 11.60 -25.96
C SER A 284 -20.62 11.73 -27.48
N GLU A 285 -20.36 12.94 -27.97
CA GLU A 285 -20.16 13.25 -29.39
C GLU A 285 -18.70 13.34 -29.82
N ARG A 286 -17.77 13.21 -28.87
CA ARG A 286 -16.35 13.41 -29.11
C ARG A 286 -15.79 12.37 -30.08
N MET A 287 -15.19 12.83 -31.18
CA MET A 287 -14.55 11.98 -32.21
C MET A 287 -13.02 12.14 -32.29
N LYS A 288 -12.45 13.14 -31.62
CA LYS A 288 -11.02 13.42 -31.63
C LYS A 288 -10.52 13.70 -30.21
N ARG A 289 -9.26 13.34 -29.95
CA ARG A 289 -8.55 13.77 -28.75
C ARG A 289 -8.31 15.27 -28.76
N ASP A 290 -8.05 15.81 -27.58
CA ASP A 290 -7.68 17.22 -27.44
C ASP A 290 -6.40 17.52 -28.26
N PRO A 291 -6.33 18.70 -28.91
CA PRO A 291 -5.14 19.13 -29.61
C PRO A 291 -3.92 19.14 -28.69
N LEU A 292 -2.73 18.92 -29.25
CA LEU A 292 -1.47 18.91 -28.48
C LEU A 292 -1.30 20.19 -27.64
N GLY A 293 -1.74 21.35 -28.11
CA GLY A 293 -1.66 22.60 -27.33
C GLY A 293 -2.43 22.59 -26.00
N VAL A 294 -3.55 21.85 -25.92
CA VAL A 294 -4.31 21.67 -24.68
C VAL A 294 -3.60 20.68 -23.76
N ALA A 295 -3.10 19.58 -24.31
CA ALA A 295 -2.30 18.60 -23.56
C ALA A 295 -1.01 19.22 -23.00
N TRP A 296 -0.35 20.10 -23.76
CA TRP A 296 0.81 20.87 -23.30
C TRP A 296 0.39 21.80 -22.15
N ARG A 297 -0.68 22.61 -22.29
CA ARG A 297 -1.16 23.45 -21.18
C ARG A 297 -1.43 22.65 -19.90
N ARG A 298 -2.09 21.50 -19.98
CA ARG A 298 -2.32 20.61 -18.83
C ARG A 298 -1.01 20.14 -18.21
N ARG A 299 -0.03 19.78 -19.03
CA ARG A 299 1.30 19.34 -18.58
C ARG A 299 2.09 20.44 -17.86
N PHE A 300 1.95 21.71 -18.23
CA PHE A 300 2.63 22.83 -17.57
C PHE A 300 1.84 23.41 -16.39
N ASN A 301 0.52 23.24 -16.35
CA ASN A 301 -0.35 23.70 -15.25
C ASN A 301 -0.59 22.64 -14.17
N GLN A 302 0.22 21.59 -14.09
CA GLN A 302 0.08 20.54 -13.06
C GLN A 302 0.16 21.09 -11.64
N GLY A 303 0.83 22.23 -11.42
CA GLY A 303 0.87 22.92 -10.12
C GLY A 303 -0.50 23.46 -9.64
N VAL A 304 -1.50 23.57 -10.51
CA VAL A 304 -2.88 23.98 -10.16
C VAL A 304 -3.78 22.77 -9.88
N MET A 305 -3.32 21.55 -10.19
CA MET A 305 -4.01 20.29 -9.89
C MET A 305 -3.72 19.81 -8.47
N GLN A 306 -3.63 20.72 -7.49
CA GLN A 306 -3.60 20.30 -6.10
C GLN A 306 -4.94 19.66 -5.75
N PRO A 307 -4.94 18.42 -5.24
CA PRO A 307 -6.14 17.83 -4.67
C PRO A 307 -6.65 18.77 -3.59
N ARG A 308 -7.84 19.34 -3.80
CA ARG A 308 -8.53 20.03 -2.73
C ARG A 308 -9.02 18.94 -1.79
N ALA A 309 -8.26 18.70 -0.71
CA ALA A 309 -8.61 17.76 0.34
C ALA A 309 -10.07 18.01 0.75
N LYS A 310 -10.93 17.03 0.48
CA LYS A 310 -12.28 16.98 1.04
C LYS A 310 -12.49 15.60 1.63
N SER A 311 -12.09 15.43 2.88
CA SER A 311 -12.95 14.82 3.89
C SER A 311 -12.48 15.21 5.30
N ASP A 312 -13.33 15.96 5.99
CA ASP A 312 -13.12 16.50 7.36
C ASP A 312 -13.06 15.42 8.45
N VAL A 313 -13.17 14.13 8.08
CA VAL A 313 -13.11 12.98 9.02
C VAL A 313 -11.80 12.20 8.85
N ALA A 314 -11.25 12.09 7.62
CA ALA A 314 -9.89 11.59 7.41
C ALA A 314 -8.86 12.64 7.87
N ALA A 315 -9.16 13.93 7.74
CA ALA A 315 -8.39 15.02 8.35
C ALA A 315 -8.30 14.90 9.89
N GLN A 316 -9.28 14.25 10.53
CA GLN A 316 -9.36 14.07 11.98
C GLN A 316 -8.51 12.88 12.48
N ILE A 317 -8.13 11.96 11.58
CA ILE A 317 -7.12 10.92 11.84
C ILE A 317 -5.74 11.37 11.34
N ALA A 318 -5.69 12.16 10.26
CA ALA A 318 -4.49 12.86 9.80
C ALA A 318 -4.02 13.97 10.76
N SER A 319 -4.83 14.34 11.76
CA SER A 319 -4.42 15.25 12.85
C SER A 319 -3.83 14.54 14.08
N SER A 320 -3.69 13.22 14.04
CA SER A 320 -2.99 12.48 15.09
C SER A 320 -1.48 12.62 14.89
N PRO A 321 -0.74 13.25 15.82
CA PRO A 321 0.67 13.50 15.61
C PRO A 321 1.44 12.19 15.44
N ILE A 322 2.36 12.16 14.47
CA ILE A 322 3.22 11.01 14.22
C ILE A 322 4.52 11.20 15.01
N LEU A 323 4.77 10.28 15.93
CA LEU A 323 6.01 10.13 16.68
C LEU A 323 6.88 9.10 15.97
N ALA A 324 8.01 9.49 15.40
CA ALA A 324 8.96 8.56 14.80
C ALA A 324 10.08 8.23 15.79
N VAL A 325 10.37 6.95 16.00
CA VAL A 325 11.50 6.50 16.83
C VAL A 325 12.51 5.73 15.98
N ALA A 326 13.72 6.26 15.88
CA ALA A 326 14.80 5.63 15.13
C ALA A 326 15.58 4.65 16.01
N LEU A 327 15.42 3.35 15.71
CA LEU A 327 15.96 2.23 16.47
C LEU A 327 17.14 1.60 15.75
N ASP A 328 18.18 1.28 16.53
CA ASP A 328 19.33 0.52 16.07
C ASP A 328 19.21 -0.94 16.50
N THR A 329 19.62 -1.86 15.65
CA THR A 329 19.50 -3.31 15.88
C THR A 329 20.87 -3.99 15.95
N ALA A 330 21.94 -3.21 16.15
CA ALA A 330 23.31 -3.69 16.30
C ALA A 330 23.65 -4.11 17.75
N GLU A 331 24.68 -4.95 17.92
CA GLU A 331 25.23 -5.34 19.23
C GLU A 331 25.73 -4.08 19.98
N GLY A 332 25.10 -3.77 21.12
CA GLY A 332 25.33 -2.54 21.91
C GLY A 332 24.16 -1.53 21.90
N ALA A 333 23.14 -1.74 21.06
CA ALA A 333 21.91 -0.96 21.07
C ALA A 333 20.89 -1.24 22.22
N PRO A 334 20.90 -2.35 22.99
CA PRO A 334 19.81 -2.66 23.93
C PRO A 334 19.52 -1.58 24.97
N GLU A 335 20.55 -1.04 25.63
CA GLU A 335 20.39 0.01 26.65
C GLU A 335 19.85 1.31 26.06
N LEU A 336 20.31 1.66 24.85
CA LEU A 336 19.86 2.84 24.13
C LEU A 336 18.39 2.68 23.69
N ASN A 337 18.03 1.53 23.14
CA ASN A 337 16.66 1.23 22.73
C ASN A 337 15.70 1.20 23.92
N GLU A 338 16.16 0.75 25.09
CA GLU A 338 15.37 0.82 26.32
C GLU A 338 15.17 2.27 26.79
N ALA A 339 16.21 3.09 26.77
CA ALA A 339 16.08 4.52 27.06
C ALA A 339 15.14 5.25 26.07
N LEU A 340 15.21 4.88 24.78
CA LEU A 340 14.28 5.35 23.75
C LEU A 340 12.85 4.92 24.08
N ARG A 341 12.63 3.68 24.53
CA ARG A 341 11.30 3.15 24.88
C ARG A 341 10.69 3.91 26.05
N VAL A 342 11.45 4.11 27.13
CA VAL A 342 11.00 4.88 28.30
C VAL A 342 10.67 6.33 27.91
N THR A 343 11.46 6.94 27.03
CA THR A 343 11.19 8.30 26.55
C THR A 343 9.94 8.34 25.68
N THR A 344 9.78 7.37 24.80
CA THR A 344 8.61 7.21 23.92
C THR A 344 7.33 7.02 24.74
N GLU A 345 7.36 6.15 25.75
CA GLU A 345 6.24 5.89 26.66
C GLU A 345 5.77 7.17 27.37
N ARG A 346 6.70 8.01 27.84
CA ARG A 346 6.38 9.30 28.47
C ARG A 346 5.71 10.28 27.51
N ILE A 347 6.14 10.32 26.25
CA ILE A 347 5.56 11.20 25.23
C ILE A 347 4.18 10.69 24.79
N LEU A 348 4.02 9.38 24.59
CA LEU A 348 2.72 8.79 24.24
C LEU A 348 1.68 8.99 25.35
N ALA A 349 2.11 9.01 26.61
CA ALA A 349 1.22 9.30 27.74
C ALA A 349 0.65 10.73 27.71
N THR A 350 1.34 11.70 27.08
CA THR A 350 0.84 13.06 26.91
C THR A 350 0.10 13.28 25.59
N LEU A 351 0.21 12.36 24.64
CA LEU A 351 -0.41 12.42 23.31
C LEU A 351 -1.24 11.14 23.03
N PRO A 352 -2.45 11.01 23.62
CA PRO A 352 -3.22 9.77 23.55
C PRO A 352 -3.69 9.39 22.15
N SER A 353 -3.75 10.34 21.21
CA SER A 353 -4.09 10.09 19.80
C SER A 353 -2.86 9.83 18.92
N ALA A 354 -1.63 10.01 19.41
CA ALA A 354 -0.43 9.88 18.60
C ALA A 354 -0.26 8.48 18.00
N ARG A 355 0.25 8.45 16.76
CA ARG A 355 0.77 7.26 16.09
C ARG A 355 2.26 7.14 16.34
N LEU A 356 2.75 5.92 16.49
CA LEU A 356 4.17 5.60 16.63
C LEU A 356 4.67 4.92 15.36
N ALA A 357 5.67 5.51 14.72
CA ALA A 357 6.42 4.92 13.61
C ALA A 357 7.80 4.46 14.11
N CYS A 358 8.03 3.15 14.18
CA CYS A 358 9.30 2.57 14.54
C CYS A 358 10.17 2.42 13.29
N LEU A 359 11.33 3.09 13.25
CA LEU A 359 12.20 3.13 12.08
C LEU A 359 13.49 2.34 12.33
N ASN A 360 13.87 1.49 11.39
CA ASN A 360 15.24 0.99 11.26
C ASN A 360 15.79 1.40 9.88
N VAL A 361 17.09 1.67 9.79
CA VAL A 361 17.75 1.90 8.50
C VAL A 361 18.73 0.78 8.20
N LEU A 362 18.44 0.00 7.16
CA LEU A 362 19.37 -0.96 6.57
C LEU A 362 20.36 -0.22 5.67
N LYS A 363 21.63 -0.21 6.10
CA LYS A 363 22.68 0.51 5.39
C LYS A 363 23.15 -0.28 4.15
N LEU A 364 22.96 0.31 2.97
CA LEU A 364 23.42 -0.25 1.69
C LEU A 364 24.92 0.02 1.45
N ASN A 365 25.65 -0.99 0.98
CA ASN A 365 27.07 -0.88 0.65
C ASN A 365 27.29 -0.50 -0.82
N ARG A 366 28.05 0.56 -1.07
CA ARG A 366 28.28 1.09 -2.44
C ARG A 366 29.11 0.18 -3.36
N ILE A 367 29.73 -0.89 -2.85
CA ILE A 367 30.76 -1.69 -3.56
C ILE A 367 30.46 -3.20 -3.54
N ALA A 368 29.64 -3.70 -2.61
CA ALA A 368 29.29 -5.12 -2.49
C ALA A 368 27.85 -5.37 -2.91
N ILE A 369 27.55 -6.57 -3.43
CA ILE A 369 26.17 -7.01 -3.63
C ILE A 369 25.55 -7.18 -2.25
N ASP A 370 24.65 -6.28 -1.86
CA ASP A 370 23.93 -6.39 -0.60
C ASP A 370 23.01 -7.61 -0.65
N ARG A 371 23.26 -8.55 0.26
CA ARG A 371 22.41 -9.73 0.44
C ARG A 371 21.21 -9.33 1.29
N THR A 372 19.99 -9.53 0.77
CA THR A 372 18.76 -9.35 1.56
C THR A 372 18.59 -10.47 2.58
N LEU A 373 19.26 -11.61 2.38
CA LEU A 373 19.35 -12.68 3.36
C LEU A 373 20.56 -12.50 4.30
N ASP A 374 20.39 -12.90 5.55
CA ASP A 374 21.47 -13.04 6.53
C ASP A 374 22.31 -14.32 6.30
N GLU A 375 23.32 -14.54 7.13
CA GLU A 375 24.19 -15.72 7.06
C GLU A 375 23.44 -17.06 7.30
N GLN A 376 22.20 -16.98 7.80
CA GLN A 376 21.34 -18.10 8.16
C GLN A 376 20.20 -18.31 7.16
N GLY A 377 20.11 -17.47 6.11
CA GLY A 377 19.08 -17.54 5.07
C GLY A 377 17.75 -16.87 5.44
N SER A 378 17.70 -16.11 6.53
CA SER A 378 16.55 -15.31 6.97
C SER A 378 16.56 -13.96 6.26
N ASN A 379 15.38 -13.39 5.98
CA ASN A 379 15.30 -12.10 5.33
C ASN A 379 15.50 -10.98 6.34
N LYS A 380 16.58 -10.22 6.18
CA LYS A 380 16.98 -9.13 7.08
C LYS A 380 15.86 -8.12 7.26
N HIS A 381 15.11 -7.79 6.20
CA HIS A 381 14.01 -6.84 6.29
C HIS A 381 12.93 -7.32 7.25
N ILE A 382 12.52 -8.59 7.14
CA ILE A 382 11.55 -9.20 8.06
C ILE A 382 12.09 -9.26 9.48
N ASP A 383 13.35 -9.67 9.67
CA ASP A 383 13.96 -9.74 11.00
C ASP A 383 13.97 -8.35 11.68
N ARG A 384 14.21 -7.29 10.91
CA ARG A 384 14.12 -5.91 11.42
C ARG A 384 12.69 -5.51 11.74
N LEU A 385 11.70 -5.80 10.87
CA LEU A 385 10.30 -5.52 11.15
C LEU A 385 9.83 -6.20 12.43
N VAL A 386 10.18 -7.48 12.61
CA VAL A 386 9.85 -8.26 13.82
C VAL A 386 10.52 -7.64 15.05
N ALA A 387 11.80 -7.27 14.97
CA ALA A 387 12.51 -6.63 16.08
C ALA A 387 11.89 -5.27 16.47
N LEU A 388 11.49 -4.46 15.49
CA LEU A 388 10.83 -3.16 15.71
C LEU A 388 9.47 -3.33 16.39
N ARG A 389 8.66 -4.30 15.92
CA ARG A 389 7.36 -4.63 16.53
C ARG A 389 7.52 -5.18 17.94
N HIS A 390 8.46 -6.10 18.15
CA HIS A 390 8.76 -6.65 19.48
C HIS A 390 9.21 -5.57 20.47
N TRP A 391 10.03 -4.62 20.03
CA TRP A 391 10.44 -3.47 20.85
C TRP A 391 9.23 -2.61 21.31
N ALA A 392 8.21 -2.49 20.46
CA ALA A 392 7.02 -1.69 20.74
C ALA A 392 5.98 -2.43 21.61
N THR A 393 6.04 -3.76 21.73
CA THR A 393 5.07 -4.56 22.50
C THR A 393 4.78 -4.04 23.92
N PRO A 394 5.77 -3.63 24.73
CA PRO A 394 5.52 -3.10 26.08
C PRO A 394 4.69 -1.80 26.12
N LEU A 395 4.63 -1.05 25.00
CA LEU A 395 3.87 0.20 24.90
C LEU A 395 2.36 -0.02 24.79
N LYS A 396 1.92 -1.27 24.53
CA LYS A 396 0.49 -1.67 24.45
C LYS A 396 -0.35 -0.76 23.53
N LEU A 397 0.23 -0.38 22.40
CA LEU A 397 -0.46 0.39 21.36
C LEU A 397 -1.37 -0.52 20.54
N ASP A 398 -2.53 0.00 20.16
CA ASP A 398 -3.39 -0.64 19.16
C ASP A 398 -2.66 -0.73 17.80
N GLU A 399 -2.97 -1.75 17.00
CA GLU A 399 -2.34 -1.95 15.68
C GLU A 399 -2.51 -0.75 14.73
N SER A 400 -3.62 0.00 14.83
CA SER A 400 -3.84 1.19 14.02
C SER A 400 -2.93 2.37 14.40
N ARG A 401 -2.27 2.29 15.57
CA ARG A 401 -1.41 3.33 16.14
C ARG A 401 0.08 3.01 16.05
N LEU A 402 0.46 1.83 15.55
CA LEU A 402 1.84 1.40 15.42
C LEU A 402 2.15 1.04 13.96
N SER A 403 3.23 1.57 13.42
CA SER A 403 3.84 1.10 12.17
C SER A 403 5.33 0.83 12.36
N ALA A 404 5.86 -0.13 11.60
CA ALA A 404 7.26 -0.49 11.60
C ALA A 404 7.81 -0.35 10.18
N HIS A 405 8.94 0.35 10.04
CA HIS A 405 9.52 0.72 8.76
C HIS A 405 11.00 0.35 8.73
N VAL A 406 11.42 -0.24 7.62
CA VAL A 406 12.81 -0.68 7.42
C VAL A 406 13.32 -0.05 6.15
N LEU A 407 13.90 1.14 6.32
CA LEU A 407 14.36 1.99 5.23
C LEU A 407 15.70 1.49 4.70
N GLU A 408 15.84 1.38 3.38
CA GLU A 408 17.11 1.01 2.74
C GLU A 408 17.82 2.27 2.22
N ALA A 409 18.99 2.58 2.77
CA ALA A 409 19.70 3.80 2.37
C ALA A 409 21.23 3.73 2.60
N VAL A 410 21.96 4.54 1.83
CA VAL A 410 23.41 4.72 2.02
C VAL A 410 23.74 5.64 3.20
N ASP A 411 22.92 6.68 3.41
CA ASP A 411 23.01 7.63 4.53
C ASP A 411 21.78 7.52 5.45
N PRO A 412 21.93 6.96 6.67
CA PRO A 412 20.82 6.82 7.60
C PRO A 412 20.17 8.12 8.08
N ALA A 413 20.95 9.19 8.22
CA ALA A 413 20.39 10.47 8.66
C ALA A 413 19.48 11.06 7.58
N ALA A 414 19.93 11.01 6.32
CA ALA A 414 19.12 11.44 5.19
C ALA A 414 17.82 10.63 5.07
N ALA A 415 17.88 9.31 5.26
CA ALA A 415 16.69 8.45 5.22
C ALA A 415 15.66 8.80 6.31
N ILE A 416 16.11 9.05 7.54
CA ILE A 416 15.23 9.44 8.65
C ILE A 416 14.61 10.82 8.41
N LEU A 417 15.42 11.79 7.98
CA LEU A 417 14.95 13.15 7.69
C LEU A 417 13.89 13.15 6.57
N GLU A 418 14.15 12.37 5.54
CA GLU A 418 13.25 12.23 4.41
C GLU A 418 11.95 11.51 4.77
N PHE A 419 12.02 10.44 5.55
CA PHE A 419 10.83 9.80 6.11
C PHE A 419 10.02 10.81 6.94
N ALA A 420 10.70 11.61 7.78
CA ALA A 420 10.06 12.60 8.62
C ALA A 420 9.37 13.71 7.82
N GLU A 421 10.00 14.20 6.75
CA GLU A 421 9.44 15.23 5.87
C GLU A 421 8.24 14.71 5.08
N VAL A 422 8.37 13.53 4.45
CA VAL A 422 7.33 12.94 3.59
C VAL A 422 6.09 12.55 4.39
N ASN A 423 6.29 11.97 5.57
CA ASN A 423 5.19 11.50 6.41
C ASN A 423 4.70 12.56 7.40
N HIS A 424 5.17 13.81 7.28
CA HIS A 424 4.80 14.91 8.17
C HIS A 424 4.94 14.55 9.66
N VAL A 425 6.05 13.89 10.02
CA VAL A 425 6.36 13.49 11.39
C VAL A 425 6.47 14.72 12.28
N ASP A 426 5.71 14.75 13.38
CA ASP A 426 5.69 15.86 14.34
C ASP A 426 6.87 15.82 15.31
N HIS A 427 7.34 14.61 15.63
CA HIS A 427 8.38 14.42 16.62
C HIS A 427 9.26 13.20 16.30
N VAL A 428 10.57 13.41 16.14
CA VAL A 428 11.58 12.35 16.02
C VAL A 428 12.27 12.10 17.37
N ILE A 429 12.26 10.85 17.83
CA ILE A 429 13.06 10.38 18.97
C ILE A 429 14.24 9.57 18.42
N ILE A 430 15.46 9.99 18.74
CA ILE A 430 16.67 9.34 18.23
C ILE A 430 17.76 9.20 19.28
N GLY A 431 18.48 8.09 19.25
CA GLY A 431 19.57 7.83 20.18
C GLY A 431 20.87 8.54 19.83
N ALA A 432 21.57 9.10 20.81
CA ALA A 432 22.97 9.49 20.70
C ALA A 432 23.88 8.38 21.23
N ARG A 433 24.59 7.69 20.33
CA ARG A 433 25.58 6.68 20.71
C ARG A 433 26.74 7.32 21.48
N GLN A 434 27.20 6.66 22.54
CA GLN A 434 28.41 7.05 23.26
C GLN A 434 29.65 6.47 22.53
N GLY A 435 30.59 7.36 22.14
CA GLY A 435 32.02 7.04 21.97
C GLY A 435 32.53 6.36 20.70
N SER A 436 33.09 7.14 19.78
CA SER A 436 34.41 6.85 19.19
C SER A 436 35.03 8.20 18.81
N PHE A 437 36.13 8.56 19.48
CA PHE A 437 36.88 9.83 19.32
C PHE A 437 37.24 10.16 17.84
N ARG A 438 37.16 9.17 16.95
CA ARG A 438 37.38 9.28 15.50
C ARG A 438 36.16 9.74 14.66
N ARG A 439 34.95 9.84 15.22
CA ARG A 439 33.73 10.30 14.49
C ARG A 439 33.39 11.77 14.68
N THR A 440 34.12 12.48 15.53
CA THR A 440 33.87 13.88 15.92
C THR A 440 33.99 14.87 14.75
N LEU A 441 34.57 14.48 13.62
CA LEU A 441 34.71 15.34 12.42
C LEU A 441 33.61 15.16 11.34
N LEU A 442 32.74 14.15 11.40
CA LEU A 442 31.76 13.85 10.33
C LEU A 442 30.28 13.88 10.77
N GLY A 443 30.00 14.30 12.00
CA GLY A 443 28.64 14.38 12.55
C GLY A 443 28.02 13.00 12.83
N SER A 444 27.39 12.82 13.99
CA SER A 444 26.59 11.61 14.25
C SER A 444 25.25 11.71 13.51
N VAL A 445 24.63 10.55 13.21
CA VAL A 445 23.27 10.50 12.61
C VAL A 445 22.29 11.37 13.41
N SER A 446 22.32 11.26 14.74
CA SER A 446 21.49 12.08 15.64
C SER A 446 21.80 13.57 15.60
N ALA A 447 23.07 13.97 15.41
CA ALA A 447 23.42 15.39 15.28
C ALA A 447 22.90 15.97 13.96
N LYS A 448 23.02 15.22 12.86
CA LYS A 448 22.49 15.63 11.56
C LYS A 448 20.96 15.72 11.58
N VAL A 449 20.28 14.70 12.11
CA VAL A 449 18.81 14.71 12.24
C VAL A 449 18.35 15.88 13.12
N ALA A 450 18.97 16.12 14.27
CA ALA A 450 18.61 17.24 15.15
C ALA A 450 18.88 18.63 14.53
N ALA A 451 19.83 18.75 13.62
CA ALA A 451 20.17 20.01 12.97
C ALA A 451 19.27 20.32 11.76
N GLU A 452 18.83 19.29 11.03
CA GLU A 452 18.16 19.45 9.73
C GLU A 452 16.65 19.14 9.77
N ALA A 453 16.14 18.46 10.80
CA ALA A 453 14.72 18.10 10.86
C ALA A 453 13.82 19.32 10.99
N ALA A 454 12.71 19.33 10.25
CA ALA A 454 11.69 20.37 10.33
C ALA A 454 10.75 20.22 11.55
N CYS A 455 10.88 19.13 12.30
CA CYS A 455 10.00 18.73 13.40
C CYS A 455 10.74 18.71 14.75
N THR A 456 10.00 18.43 15.84
CA THR A 456 10.62 18.34 17.16
C THR A 456 11.57 17.14 17.21
N VAL A 457 12.79 17.31 17.73
CA VAL A 457 13.74 16.20 17.89
C VAL A 457 14.12 16.01 19.35
N THR A 458 13.91 14.81 19.88
CA THR A 458 14.43 14.39 21.19
C THR A 458 15.59 13.44 21.00
N VAL A 459 16.79 13.90 21.40
CA VAL A 459 17.99 13.07 21.41
C VAL A 459 18.14 12.39 22.75
N VAL A 460 18.04 11.06 22.77
CA VAL A 460 18.10 10.24 23.98
C VAL A 460 19.52 9.69 24.17
N ARG A 461 20.02 9.75 25.40
CA ARG A 461 21.27 9.10 25.82
C ARG A 461 20.95 8.07 26.90
N PRO A 462 21.63 6.91 26.90
CA PRO A 462 21.44 5.94 27.97
C PRO A 462 21.98 6.54 29.28
N PRO A 463 21.39 6.19 30.43
CA PRO A 463 21.90 6.59 31.74
C PRO A 463 23.33 6.07 31.91
N ARG A 464 24.24 6.89 32.48
CA ARG A 464 25.60 6.45 32.81
C ARG A 464 25.52 5.37 33.89
N MET A 465 26.08 4.19 33.62
CA MET A 465 26.28 3.18 34.67
C MET A 465 27.37 3.67 35.62
N ALA A 466 27.13 3.53 36.93
CA ALA A 466 28.00 3.99 38.01
C ALA A 466 29.35 3.22 38.14
N GLY A 467 29.80 2.51 37.09
CA GLY A 467 31.04 1.73 37.07
C GLY A 467 32.22 2.42 36.35
N ASP A 468 31.96 3.43 35.51
CA ASP A 468 33.02 4.10 34.73
C ASP A 468 33.81 5.15 35.53
N GLU A 469 33.47 5.42 36.79
CA GLU A 469 34.25 6.31 37.68
C GLU A 469 35.45 5.60 38.32
N ALA A 470 35.51 4.26 38.32
CA ALA A 470 36.61 3.54 38.94
C ALA A 470 37.93 3.64 38.13
N ASP A 471 37.85 3.84 36.81
CA ASP A 471 39.03 3.85 35.93
C ASP A 471 39.61 5.26 35.68
N ALA A 472 38.94 6.31 36.18
CA ALA A 472 39.45 7.68 36.16
C ALA A 472 40.17 8.09 37.46
N GLY A 473 40.09 7.26 38.50
CA GLY A 473 40.68 7.52 39.83
C GLY A 473 42.09 6.97 40.04
N GLU A 474 42.57 6.01 39.21
CA GLU A 474 43.89 5.38 39.40
C GLU A 474 45.04 6.02 38.59
N ALA A 475 44.76 7.06 37.80
CA ALA A 475 45.80 7.83 37.08
C ALA A 475 46.30 9.07 37.85
N ALA A 476 45.90 9.24 39.12
CA ALA A 476 46.36 10.31 40.01
C ALA A 476 46.71 9.75 41.39
N GLY A 477 47.79 8.96 41.44
CA GLY A 477 48.43 8.47 42.67
C GLY A 477 49.93 8.37 42.49
#